data_AF-A0A328TNG4-F1
#
_entry.id   AF-A0A328TNG4-F1
#
_cell.length_a   1.000
_cell.length_b   1.000
_cell.length_c   1.000
_cell.angle_alpha   90.00
_cell.angle_beta   90.00
_cell.angle_gamma   90.00
#
_symmetry.space_group_name_H-M   'P 1'
#
loop_
_entity.id
_entity.type
_entity.pdbx_description
1 polymer ?
#
loop_
_entity_poly.entity_id
_entity_poly.type
_entity_poly.pdbx_seq_one_letter_code
_entity_poly.pdbx_strand_id
1 'polypeptide(L)'
;MIRWLKSRIGIAYVPLMWIEEINAGEVEILFAHYQSVPCPVYAVYTQKGKLPLKVQVCINHLTEYFDKVAEIYREFHPKPHRRVFKPTASTMIAGDGLGRR
;
A
#
# COMPACT_ATOMS: atom_id res chain seq x y z
N MET A 1 10.24 7.37 8.22
CA MET A 1 9.38 6.61 9.15
C MET A 1 9.74 5.12 9.14
N ILE A 2 9.70 4.44 7.98
CA ILE A 2 10.06 3.01 7.86
C ILE A 2 11.42 2.64 8.48
N ARG A 3 12.46 3.48 8.34
CA ARG A 3 13.79 3.27 8.93
C ARG A 3 13.76 3.01 10.44
N TRP A 4 12.86 3.67 11.18
CA TRP A 4 12.71 3.48 12.63
C TRP A 4 12.06 2.15 12.96
N LEU A 5 11.06 1.73 12.17
CA LEU A 5 10.40 0.43 12.29
C LEU A 5 11.37 -0.72 11.97
N LYS A 6 12.18 -0.58 10.90
CA LYS A 6 13.26 -1.54 10.59
C LYS A 6 14.31 -1.64 11.70
N SER A 7 14.50 -0.55 12.45
CA SER A 7 15.39 -0.53 13.62
C SER A 7 14.71 -1.10 14.88
N ARG A 8 13.51 -1.69 14.76
CA ARG A 8 12.68 -2.24 15.85
C ARG A 8 12.23 -1.22 16.88
N ILE A 9 12.09 0.03 16.45
CA ILE A 9 11.67 1.14 17.32
C ILE A 9 10.24 1.54 16.98
N GLY A 10 9.33 1.16 17.88
CA GLY A 10 7.95 1.62 17.92
C GLY A 10 6.98 0.83 17.03
N ILE A 11 5.76 1.35 16.98
CA ILE A 11 4.66 0.85 16.17
C ILE A 11 4.14 2.00 15.32
N ALA A 12 3.67 1.70 14.12
CA ALA A 12 3.13 2.73 13.23
C ALA A 12 1.91 2.21 12.47
N TYR A 13 1.00 3.13 12.19
CA TYR A 13 -0.09 2.89 11.26
C TYR A 13 0.37 3.29 9.86
N VAL A 14 0.50 2.32 8.95
CA VAL A 14 1.14 2.55 7.65
C VAL A 14 0.34 1.90 6.52
N PRO A 15 0.46 2.43 5.29
CA PRO A 15 -0.12 1.77 4.12
C PRO A 15 0.45 0.35 3.92
N LEU A 16 -0.43 -0.60 3.63
CA LEU A 16 -0.12 -1.98 3.26
C LEU A 16 0.67 -2.09 1.95
N MET A 17 0.95 -0.99 1.25
CA MET A 17 1.83 -0.99 0.06
C MET A 17 3.29 -1.34 0.39
N TRP A 18 3.69 -1.32 1.66
CA TRP A 18 5.02 -1.78 2.14
C TRP A 18 5.11 -3.30 2.28
N ILE A 19 4.51 -4.03 1.34
CA ILE A 19 4.52 -5.51 1.31
C ILE A 19 5.96 -6.04 1.23
N GLU A 20 6.87 -5.35 0.55
CA GLU A 20 8.25 -5.83 0.41
C GLU A 20 8.97 -5.91 1.76
N GLU A 21 8.84 -4.90 2.61
CA GLU A 21 9.39 -4.92 3.97
C GLU A 21 8.72 -5.95 4.89
N ILE A 22 7.42 -6.16 4.71
CA ILE A 22 6.66 -7.19 5.46
C ILE A 22 7.14 -8.59 5.04
N ASN A 23 7.23 -8.84 3.73
CA ASN A 23 7.68 -10.12 3.17
C ASN A 23 9.15 -10.40 3.48
N ALA A 24 9.99 -9.37 3.57
CA ALA A 24 11.36 -9.48 4.02
C ALA A 24 11.49 -9.77 5.54
N GLY A 25 10.39 -9.70 6.29
CA GLY A 25 10.38 -9.91 7.75
C GLY A 25 11.03 -8.77 8.53
N GLU A 26 11.27 -7.62 7.91
CA GLU A 26 11.85 -6.45 8.58
C GLU A 26 10.82 -5.75 9.48
N VAL A 27 9.54 -5.88 9.13
CA VAL A 27 8.40 -5.38 9.89
C VAL A 27 7.29 -6.44 9.92
N GLU A 28 6.52 -6.47 11.01
CA GLU A 28 5.41 -7.41 11.22
C GLU A 28 4.08 -6.67 11.36
N ILE A 29 3.00 -7.27 10.83
CA ILE A 29 1.63 -6.78 11.06
C ILE A 29 1.21 -7.22 12.46
N LEU A 30 0.85 -6.26 13.31
CA LEU A 30 0.43 -6.56 14.69
C LEU A 30 -1.05 -7.01 14.76
N PHE A 31 -1.92 -6.33 14.01
CA PHE A 31 -3.36 -6.52 14.09
C PHE A 31 -3.93 -6.73 12.69
N ALA A 32 -3.97 -7.97 12.21
CA ALA A 32 -4.42 -8.30 10.85
C ALA A 32 -5.86 -7.83 10.55
N HIS A 33 -6.72 -7.73 11.56
CA HIS A 33 -8.11 -7.28 11.42
C HIS A 33 -8.30 -5.78 11.64
N TYR A 34 -7.25 -5.04 12.03
CA TYR A 34 -7.31 -3.60 12.24
C TYR A 34 -6.80 -2.85 11.00
N GLN A 35 -7.60 -2.87 9.94
CA GLN A 35 -7.25 -2.26 8.65
C GLN A 35 -8.16 -1.07 8.35
N SER A 36 -7.62 -0.03 7.69
CA SER A 36 -8.46 1.07 7.19
C SER A 36 -9.41 0.55 6.11
N VAL A 37 -10.53 1.24 5.97
CA VAL A 37 -11.27 1.18 4.70
C VAL A 37 -10.29 1.56 3.57
N PRO A 38 -10.28 0.83 2.45
CA PRO A 38 -9.34 1.15 1.40
C PRO A 38 -9.59 2.53 0.80
N CYS A 39 -8.53 3.32 0.69
CA CYS A 39 -8.53 4.62 0.06
C CYS A 39 -8.06 4.50 -1.40
N PRO A 40 -8.82 5.04 -2.37
CA PRO A 40 -8.40 5.03 -3.78
C PRO A 40 -7.28 6.04 -4.07
N VAL A 41 -6.40 5.71 -5.02
CA VAL A 41 -5.27 6.55 -5.45
C VAL A 41 -5.54 7.21 -6.80
N TYR A 42 -5.71 8.52 -6.89
CA TYR A 42 -6.07 9.15 -8.16
C TYR A 42 -4.87 9.74 -8.91
N ALA A 43 -4.75 9.43 -10.21
CA ALA A 43 -3.95 10.23 -11.12
C ALA A 43 -4.74 11.49 -11.50
N VAL A 44 -4.34 12.65 -10.97
CA VAL A 44 -5.03 13.93 -11.20
C VAL A 44 -4.30 14.74 -12.26
N TYR A 45 -5.01 15.11 -13.32
CA TYR A 45 -4.51 15.95 -14.40
C TYR A 45 -5.64 16.79 -15.01
N THR A 46 -5.28 17.91 -15.63
CA THR A 46 -6.26 18.91 -16.10
C THR A 46 -7.11 18.44 -17.28
N GLN A 47 -6.50 17.77 -18.28
CA GLN A 47 -7.21 17.27 -19.47
C GLN A 47 -6.60 15.95 -19.96
N LYS A 48 -7.44 14.93 -20.15
CA LYS A 48 -7.00 13.58 -20.59
C LYS A 48 -6.31 13.57 -21.96
N GLY A 49 -6.79 14.39 -22.90
CA GLY A 49 -6.30 14.39 -24.28
C GLY A 49 -5.05 15.24 -24.54
N LYS A 50 -4.53 15.96 -23.54
CA LYS A 50 -3.40 16.90 -23.72
C LYS A 50 -2.15 16.51 -22.92
N LEU A 51 -2.08 15.26 -22.48
CA LEU A 51 -0.93 14.78 -21.73
C LEU A 51 0.26 14.52 -22.66
N PRO A 52 1.45 15.08 -22.39
CA PRO A 52 2.65 14.74 -23.13
C PRO A 52 2.92 13.23 -23.05
N LEU A 53 3.48 12.64 -24.11
CA LEU A 53 3.76 11.19 -24.18
C LEU A 53 4.52 10.67 -22.96
N LYS A 54 5.52 11.42 -22.48
CA LYS A 54 6.29 11.08 -21.28
C LYS A 54 5.40 10.93 -20.04
N VAL A 55 4.43 11.81 -19.85
CA VAL A 55 3.50 11.78 -18.71
C VAL A 55 2.56 10.58 -18.82
N GLN A 56 2.08 10.27 -20.03
CA GLN A 56 1.24 9.09 -20.27
C GLN A 56 1.99 7.80 -19.93
N VAL A 57 3.26 7.68 -20.35
CA VAL A 57 4.10 6.52 -20.03
C VAL A 57 4.29 6.37 -18.51
N CYS A 58 4.56 7.47 -17.79
CA CYS A 58 4.66 7.44 -16.33
C CYS A 58 3.34 7.02 -15.66
N ILE A 59 2.20 7.56 -16.12
CA ILE A 59 0.88 7.19 -15.57
C ILE A 59 0.59 5.71 -15.83
N ASN A 60 0.86 5.20 -17.04
CA ASN A 60 0.65 3.80 -17.36
C ASN A 60 1.51 2.90 -16.48
N HIS A 61 2.79 3.24 -16.31
CA HIS A 61 3.69 2.50 -15.41
C HIS A 61 3.19 2.47 -13.95
N LEU A 62 2.75 3.62 -13.43
CA LEU A 62 2.17 3.69 -12.09
C LEU A 62 0.85 2.91 -11.98
N THR A 63 0.04 2.92 -13.05
CA THR A 63 -1.21 2.13 -13.11
C THR A 63 -0.90 0.64 -12.96
N GLU A 64 0.05 0.13 -13.74
CA GLU A 64 0.48 -1.28 -13.68
C GLU A 64 1.04 -1.65 -12.30
N TYR A 65 1.80 -0.74 -11.68
CA TYR A 65 2.29 -0.92 -10.31
C TYR A 65 1.14 -1.06 -9.30
N PHE A 66 0.19 -0.12 -9.30
CA PHE A 66 -0.95 -0.17 -8.39
C PHE A 66 -1.89 -1.35 -8.66
N ASP A 67 -1.97 -1.83 -9.90
CA ASP A 67 -2.70 -3.06 -10.23
C ASP A 67 -2.09 -4.27 -9.52
N LYS A 68 -0.76 -4.43 -9.53
CA LYS A 68 -0.05 -5.51 -8.82
C LYS A 68 -0.25 -5.42 -7.30
N VAL A 69 -0.13 -4.22 -6.73
CA VAL A 69 -0.36 -3.99 -5.29
C VAL A 69 -1.80 -4.36 -4.90
N ALA A 70 -2.77 -4.06 -5.77
CA ALA A 70 -4.16 -4.40 -5.53
C ALA A 70 -4.45 -5.91 -5.56
N GLU A 71 -3.67 -6.68 -6.34
CA GLU A 71 -3.82 -8.14 -6.33
C GLU A 71 -3.45 -8.73 -4.97
N ILE A 72 -2.33 -8.27 -4.41
CA ILE A 72 -1.86 -8.67 -3.07
C ILE A 72 -2.87 -8.23 -2.01
N TYR A 73 -3.48 -7.05 -2.16
CA TYR A 73 -4.50 -6.58 -1.22
C TYR A 73 -5.76 -7.47 -1.16
N ARG A 74 -6.16 -8.11 -2.28
CA ARG A 74 -7.33 -9.01 -2.29
C ARG A 74 -7.18 -10.19 -1.33
N GLU A 75 -5.95 -10.62 -1.05
CA GLU A 75 -5.67 -11.68 -0.07
C GLU A 75 -6.03 -11.23 1.35
N PHE A 76 -5.89 -9.93 1.65
CA PHE A 76 -6.19 -9.36 2.96
C PHE A 76 -7.66 -8.90 3.10
N HIS A 77 -8.33 -8.53 2.00
CA HIS A 77 -9.74 -8.10 2.01
C HIS A 77 -10.54 -8.63 0.78
N PRO A 78 -11.44 -9.62 0.97
CA PRO A 78 -12.14 -10.29 -0.14
C PRO A 78 -13.36 -9.55 -0.72
N LYS A 79 -13.69 -8.31 -0.29
CA LYS A 79 -14.90 -7.60 -0.78
C LYS A 79 -14.61 -6.74 -2.01
N PRO A 80 -15.45 -6.76 -3.06
CA PRO A 80 -15.22 -6.00 -4.28
C PRO A 80 -15.48 -4.50 -4.06
N HIS A 81 -14.63 -3.64 -4.62
CA HIS A 81 -14.85 -2.18 -4.64
C HIS A 81 -14.95 -1.67 -6.08
N ARG A 82 -16.02 -0.90 -6.32
CA ARG A 82 -16.44 -0.42 -7.65
C ARG A 82 -15.60 0.77 -8.10
N ARG A 83 -15.00 0.63 -9.28
CA ARG A 83 -14.59 1.69 -10.25
C ARG A 83 -14.01 2.97 -9.65
N VAL A 84 -12.85 2.83 -9.02
CA VAL A 84 -11.88 3.91 -8.85
C VAL A 84 -10.49 3.25 -8.93
N PHE A 85 -9.44 3.98 -9.33
CA PHE A 85 -8.05 3.51 -9.21
C PHE A 85 -7.84 2.80 -7.86
N LYS A 86 -7.05 1.73 -7.91
CA LYS A 86 -7.14 0.61 -7.00
C LYS A 86 -7.02 0.99 -5.51
N PRO A 87 -7.74 0.25 -4.64
CA PRO A 87 -7.75 0.48 -3.20
C PRO A 87 -6.36 0.29 -2.56
N THR A 88 -5.95 1.21 -1.69
CA THR A 88 -4.83 1.02 -0.74
C THR A 88 -5.39 1.06 0.68
N ALA A 89 -5.05 0.11 1.54
CA ALA A 89 -5.42 0.16 2.96
C ALA A 89 -4.18 0.35 3.83
N SER A 90 -4.40 0.73 5.08
CA SER A 90 -3.35 0.89 6.08
C SER A 90 -3.60 -0.07 7.25
N THR A 91 -2.52 -0.58 7.82
CA THR A 91 -2.55 -1.46 8.99
C THR A 91 -1.50 -1.02 10.01
N MET A 92 -1.62 -1.52 11.24
CA MET A 92 -0.62 -1.29 12.27
C MET A 92 0.52 -2.30 12.14
N ILE A 93 1.74 -1.80 12.01
CA ILE A 93 2.96 -2.61 11.92
C ILE A 93 3.95 -2.26 13.04
N ALA A 94 4.79 -3.22 13.43
CA ALA A 94 5.95 -3.04 14.29
C ALA A 94 7.21 -3.57 13.60
N GLY A 95 8.39 -3.27 14.15
CA GLY A 95 9.59 -4.03 13.81
C GLY A 95 9.56 -5.43 14.44
N ASP A 96 10.10 -6.42 13.74
CA ASP A 96 10.16 -7.82 14.19
C ASP A 96 10.67 -7.97 15.64
N GLY A 97 9.95 -8.75 16.44
CA GLY A 97 10.31 -9.10 17.83
C GLY A 97 9.68 -8.24 18.92
N LEU A 98 8.80 -7.29 18.58
CA LEU A 98 8.02 -6.56 19.59
C LEU A 98 6.81 -7.36 20.09
N GLY A 99 6.27 -8.29 19.28
CA GLY A 99 5.10 -9.12 19.62
C GLY A 99 5.37 -10.44 20.37
N ARG A 100 6.63 -10.77 20.71
CA ARG A 100 7.00 -11.97 21.48
C ARG A 100 7.39 -11.62 22.92
N ARG A 101 6.41 -11.38 23.78
CA ARG A 101 6.50 -11.52 25.24
C ARG A 101 5.19 -12.05 25.80
#